data_AF-A0A523TQJ8-F1
#
_entry.id   AF-A0A523TQJ8-F1
#
_cell.length_a   1.000
_cell.length_b   1.000
_cell.length_c   1.000
_cell.angle_alpha   90.00
_cell.angle_beta   90.00
_cell.angle_gamma   90.00
#
_symmetry.space_group_name_H-M   'P 1'
#
loop_
_entity.id
_entity.type
_entity.pdbx_description
1 polymer ?
#
loop_
_entity_poly.entity_id
_entity_poly.type
_entity_poly.pdbx_seq_one_letter_code
_entity_poly.pdbx_strand_id
1 'polypeptide(L)'
;MWYRIGYVIGSIVQFVAGSRALHPRQSRGRERSNFLEKLFDLDDNRLSCAALAAAIETGRAMLNRPTVRASLEAAVLKLLRGADEELPSVETVRESADRIALILKNQGIAPVRLGVDGLPGSGKSTLARALADRLGFKWKSLDRENMNVPLDFASERAVYEHQRLLRTQDVDAFDAVIYVGELVEASRARILRRARMEARGSMIIDVLDFDKLKNIGKLAFELCDGKQIPIPGSRLFMKVRPPEGFRAAENIADRLRAAGHNAEGMGKEEMLFLLAYGRARSGLMAYFVPGAYNRELLSGLVAGLKRYLDK
;
A
#
# COMPACT_ATOMS: atom_id res chain seq x y z
N MET A 1 30.57 -23.81 12.58
CA MET A 1 29.14 -24.00 12.25
C MET A 1 28.24 -22.97 12.93
N TRP A 2 28.36 -22.78 14.25
CA TRP A 2 27.62 -21.78 15.05
C TRP A 2 27.76 -20.32 14.57
N TYR A 3 28.94 -19.93 14.10
CA TYR A 3 29.18 -18.60 13.51
C TYR A 3 28.28 -18.29 12.30
N ARG A 4 27.92 -19.30 11.50
CA ARG A 4 27.03 -19.13 10.34
C ARG A 4 25.56 -19.00 10.77
N ILE A 5 25.15 -19.70 11.83
CA ILE A 5 23.79 -19.62 12.38
C ILE A 5 23.56 -18.26 13.06
N GLY A 6 24.52 -17.78 13.85
CA GLY A 6 24.47 -16.45 14.45
C GLY A 6 24.44 -15.32 13.41
N TYR A 7 25.18 -15.48 12.30
CA TYR A 7 25.14 -14.55 11.18
C TYR A 7 23.77 -14.50 10.49
N VAL A 8 23.14 -15.66 10.27
CA VAL A 8 21.80 -15.76 9.65
C VAL A 8 20.73 -15.15 10.57
N ILE A 9 20.75 -15.44 11.87
CA ILE A 9 19.80 -14.88 12.84
C ILE A 9 20.00 -13.36 12.97
N GLY A 10 21.24 -12.89 13.09
CA GLY A 10 21.56 -11.46 13.15
C GLY A 10 21.13 -10.70 11.88
N SER A 11 21.24 -11.34 10.71
CA SER A 11 20.77 -10.79 9.44
C SER A 11 19.25 -10.73 9.36
N ILE A 12 18.53 -11.74 9.87
CA ILE A 12 17.07 -11.75 9.96
C ILE A 12 16.58 -10.65 10.90
N VAL A 13 17.22 -10.45 12.05
CA VAL A 13 16.86 -9.38 12.99
C VAL A 13 17.11 -7.99 12.37
N GLN A 14 18.23 -7.78 11.68
CA GLN A 14 18.49 -6.53 10.95
C GLN A 14 17.50 -6.28 9.80
N PHE A 15 17.09 -7.34 9.11
CA PHE A 15 16.12 -7.29 8.02
C PHE A 15 14.72 -6.96 8.52
N VAL A 16 14.30 -7.53 9.65
CA VAL A 16 13.01 -7.26 10.30
C VAL A 16 12.97 -5.87 10.96
N ALA A 17 14.09 -5.37 11.47
CA ALA A 17 14.17 -4.08 12.15
C ALA A 17 14.31 -2.85 11.21
N GLY A 18 14.41 -3.05 9.89
CA GLY A 18 14.49 -1.94 8.91
C GLY A 18 15.73 -1.04 9.03
N SER A 19 16.74 -1.45 9.79
CA SER A 19 17.93 -0.64 10.08
C SER A 19 18.89 -0.60 8.88
N ARG A 20 18.88 0.51 8.12
CA ARG A 20 19.95 0.85 7.17
C ARG A 20 21.17 1.37 7.94
N ALA A 21 22.02 0.48 8.45
CA ALA A 21 23.35 0.89 8.92
C ALA A 21 24.40 -0.21 8.81
N LEU A 22 25.41 0.12 8.01
CA LEU A 22 26.81 -0.32 7.99
C LEU A 22 27.14 -1.73 7.47
N HIS A 23 27.90 -1.71 6.38
CA HIS A 23 28.57 -2.87 5.79
C HIS A 23 29.50 -3.54 6.83
N PRO A 24 29.52 -4.88 6.97
CA PRO A 24 30.10 -5.58 8.14
C PRO A 24 31.63 -5.55 8.30
N ARG A 25 32.36 -4.74 7.51
CA ARG A 25 33.83 -4.84 7.40
C ARG A 25 34.62 -3.71 8.04
N GLN A 26 34.00 -2.59 8.44
CA GLN A 26 34.76 -1.45 8.96
C GLN A 26 34.10 -0.90 10.23
N SER A 27 34.83 -1.05 11.35
CA SER A 27 34.48 -0.69 12.74
C SER A 27 33.46 -1.61 13.45
N ARG A 28 33.81 -2.06 14.67
CA ARG A 28 33.04 -2.89 15.64
C ARG A 28 33.09 -4.42 15.53
N GLY A 29 34.19 -5.00 15.06
CA GLY A 29 34.41 -6.46 15.08
C GLY A 29 34.55 -7.07 16.48
N ARG A 30 35.21 -6.38 17.42
CA ARG A 30 35.44 -6.88 18.81
C ARG A 30 34.28 -6.60 19.77
N GLU A 31 33.62 -5.45 19.67
CA GLU A 31 32.48 -5.14 20.56
C GLU A 31 31.23 -5.98 20.23
N ARG A 32 31.01 -6.33 18.94
CA ARG A 32 29.92 -7.24 18.56
C ARG A 32 30.21 -8.70 18.91
N SER A 33 31.46 -9.15 18.89
CA SER A 33 31.77 -10.51 19.36
C SER A 33 31.47 -10.62 20.85
N ASN A 34 31.89 -9.65 21.67
CA ASN A 34 31.58 -9.64 23.10
C ASN A 34 30.08 -9.56 23.42
N PHE A 35 29.28 -8.83 22.63
CA PHE A 35 27.83 -8.78 22.84
C PHE A 35 27.15 -10.10 22.47
N LEU A 36 27.50 -10.69 21.32
CA LEU A 36 26.95 -11.97 20.91
C LEU A 36 27.47 -13.11 21.79
N GLU A 37 28.73 -13.13 22.17
CA GLU A 37 29.30 -14.09 23.13
C GLU A 37 28.62 -13.98 24.49
N LYS A 38 28.34 -12.78 25.01
CA LYS A 38 27.53 -12.62 26.24
C LYS A 38 26.06 -13.01 26.08
N LEU A 39 25.47 -12.78 24.91
CA LEU A 39 24.09 -13.18 24.60
C LEU A 39 23.97 -14.71 24.44
N PHE A 40 25.04 -15.37 24.00
CA PHE A 40 25.17 -16.80 23.74
C PHE A 40 26.03 -17.54 24.78
N ASP A 41 26.37 -16.90 25.91
CA ASP A 41 27.00 -17.57 27.04
C ASP A 41 25.93 -18.44 27.72
N LEU A 42 25.82 -19.66 27.20
CA LEU A 42 24.74 -20.61 27.50
C LEU A 42 24.87 -21.24 28.89
N ASP A 43 26.06 -21.18 29.48
CA ASP A 43 26.36 -21.83 30.75
C ASP A 43 25.86 -21.03 31.97
N ASP A 44 25.67 -19.71 31.86
CA ASP A 44 25.22 -18.84 32.97
C ASP A 44 23.84 -18.18 32.77
N ASN A 45 23.22 -18.30 31.60
CA ASN A 45 21.97 -17.58 31.29
C ASN A 45 20.82 -18.52 30.92
N ARG A 46 20.09 -19.03 31.92
CA ARG A 46 18.76 -19.63 31.72
C ARG A 46 17.82 -18.73 30.89
N LEU A 47 17.99 -17.42 31.02
CA LEU A 47 17.31 -16.39 30.23
C LEU A 47 17.66 -16.44 28.73
N SER A 48 18.87 -16.85 28.33
CA SER A 48 19.28 -16.92 26.91
C SER A 48 18.61 -18.10 26.19
N CYS A 49 18.48 -19.25 26.85
CA CYS A 49 17.76 -20.41 26.33
C CYS A 49 16.26 -20.13 26.14
N ALA A 50 15.61 -19.49 27.13
CA ALA A 50 14.21 -19.09 27.03
C ALA A 50 14.00 -18.05 25.92
N ALA A 51 14.87 -17.04 25.82
CA ALA A 51 14.83 -16.02 24.77
C ALA A 51 15.02 -16.63 23.38
N LEU A 52 15.95 -17.58 23.23
CA LEU A 52 16.18 -18.28 21.96
C LEU A 52 14.96 -19.13 21.55
N ALA A 53 14.37 -19.87 22.49
CA ALA A 53 13.15 -20.64 22.24
C ALA A 53 11.99 -19.73 21.79
N ALA A 54 11.80 -18.60 22.48
CA ALA A 54 10.82 -17.57 22.14
C ALA A 54 11.07 -16.95 20.76
N ALA A 55 12.33 -16.66 20.41
CA ALA A 55 12.71 -16.14 19.10
C ALA A 55 12.42 -17.14 17.98
N ILE A 56 12.73 -18.43 18.17
CA ILE A 56 12.48 -19.49 17.18
C ILE A 56 10.98 -19.65 16.95
N GLU A 57 10.18 -19.73 18.00
CA GLU A 57 8.73 -19.91 17.88
C GLU A 57 8.04 -18.67 17.31
N THR A 58 8.53 -17.47 17.65
CA THR A 58 8.09 -16.22 17.00
C THR A 58 8.44 -16.21 15.51
N GLY A 59 9.65 -16.63 15.14
CA GLY A 59 10.04 -16.78 13.74
C GLY A 59 9.13 -17.76 12.99
N ARG A 60 8.78 -18.90 13.60
CA ARG A 60 7.83 -19.86 13.03
C ARG A 60 6.43 -19.28 12.88
N ALA A 61 5.93 -18.58 13.89
CA ALA A 61 4.62 -17.92 13.84
C ALA A 61 4.57 -16.86 12.71
N MET A 62 5.64 -16.08 12.55
CA MET A 62 5.76 -15.11 11.45
C MET A 62 5.81 -15.78 10.08
N LEU A 63 6.52 -16.89 9.93
CA LEU A 63 6.60 -17.63 8.66
C LEU A 63 5.26 -18.23 8.22
N ASN A 64 4.31 -18.42 9.14
CA ASN A 64 2.96 -18.84 8.80
C ASN A 64 2.14 -17.74 8.12
N ARG A 65 2.59 -16.48 8.14
CA ARG A 65 1.91 -15.39 7.42
C ARG A 65 2.14 -15.52 5.91
N PRO A 66 1.07 -15.50 5.09
CA PRO A 66 1.18 -15.66 3.63
C PRO A 66 2.12 -14.64 2.96
N THR A 67 2.17 -13.42 3.48
CA THR A 67 3.02 -12.30 3.04
C THR A 67 4.50 -12.53 3.33
N VAL A 68 4.84 -12.95 4.54
CA VAL A 68 6.21 -13.28 4.96
C VAL A 68 6.71 -14.47 4.13
N ARG A 69 5.87 -15.51 4.02
CA ARG A 69 6.16 -16.68 3.19
C ARG A 69 6.38 -16.30 1.72
N ALA A 70 5.49 -15.49 1.14
CA ALA A 70 5.63 -15.01 -0.23
C ALA A 70 6.94 -14.24 -0.46
N SER A 71 7.37 -13.44 0.52
CA SER A 71 8.62 -12.68 0.47
C SER A 71 9.85 -13.59 0.50
N LEU A 72 9.82 -14.63 1.34
CA LEU A 72 10.90 -15.59 1.44
C LEU A 72 11.00 -16.45 0.18
N GLU A 73 9.85 -16.94 -0.32
CA GLU A 73 9.76 -17.67 -1.59
C GLU A 73 10.38 -16.85 -2.74
N ALA A 74 10.06 -15.56 -2.82
CA ALA A 74 10.63 -14.66 -3.82
C ALA A 74 12.14 -14.50 -3.70
N ALA A 75 12.66 -14.32 -2.48
CA ALA A 75 14.09 -14.20 -2.23
C ALA A 75 14.84 -15.47 -2.68
N VAL A 76 14.27 -16.65 -2.38
CA VAL A 76 14.82 -17.96 -2.79
C VAL A 76 14.75 -18.12 -4.32
N LEU A 77 13.62 -17.82 -4.95
CA LEU A 77 13.46 -17.92 -6.41
C LEU A 77 14.42 -16.99 -7.15
N LYS A 78 14.59 -15.76 -6.66
CA LYS A 78 15.54 -14.79 -7.23
C LYS A 78 16.99 -15.28 -7.15
N LEU A 79 17.36 -15.96 -6.08
CA LEU A 79 18.68 -16.60 -5.94
C LEU A 79 18.87 -17.77 -6.91
N LEU A 80 17.81 -18.54 -7.17
CA LEU A 80 17.89 -19.78 -7.95
C LEU A 80 17.74 -19.60 -9.46
N ARG A 81 16.89 -18.67 -9.93
CA ARG A 81 16.38 -18.72 -11.31
C ARG A 81 16.53 -17.46 -12.15
N GLY A 82 16.98 -16.33 -11.60
CA GLY A 82 17.07 -15.06 -12.36
C GLY A 82 15.70 -14.68 -12.95
N ALA A 83 14.84 -14.08 -12.13
CA ALA A 83 13.43 -13.92 -12.46
C ALA A 83 13.17 -13.08 -13.72
N ASP A 84 12.58 -13.70 -14.75
CA ASP A 84 11.74 -13.06 -15.77
C ASP A 84 10.33 -13.63 -15.65
N GLU A 85 9.31 -12.78 -15.76
CA GLU A 85 7.92 -13.21 -15.61
C GLU A 85 6.90 -12.37 -16.40
N GLU A 86 5.85 -13.06 -16.86
CA GLU A 86 4.73 -12.54 -17.63
C GLU A 86 3.73 -11.78 -16.73
N LEU A 87 3.46 -10.54 -17.11
CA LEU A 87 2.43 -9.70 -16.50
C LEU A 87 1.04 -10.13 -17.00
N PRO A 88 -0.04 -9.90 -16.22
CA PRO A 88 -1.41 -10.16 -16.67
C PRO A 88 -1.67 -9.51 -18.04
N SER A 89 -2.52 -10.13 -18.87
CA SER A 89 -2.62 -9.76 -20.28
C SER A 89 -2.89 -8.26 -20.44
N VAL A 90 -1.92 -7.59 -21.04
CA VAL A 90 -1.89 -6.13 -21.25
C VAL A 90 -3.09 -5.67 -22.07
N GLU A 91 -3.74 -6.59 -22.80
CA GLU A 91 -4.91 -6.37 -23.65
C GLU A 91 -6.12 -5.81 -22.90
N THR A 92 -6.56 -6.41 -21.78
CA THR A 92 -7.79 -5.95 -21.10
C THR A 92 -7.67 -4.51 -20.59
N VAL A 93 -6.46 -4.10 -20.18
CA VAL A 93 -6.20 -2.73 -19.72
C VAL A 93 -6.18 -1.76 -20.90
N ARG A 94 -5.61 -2.16 -22.05
CA ARG A 94 -5.63 -1.36 -23.28
C ARG A 94 -7.05 -1.15 -23.78
N GLU A 95 -7.88 -2.19 -23.82
CA GLU A 95 -9.30 -2.07 -24.19
C GLU A 95 -10.04 -1.09 -23.28
N SER A 96 -9.75 -1.11 -21.97
CA SER A 96 -10.36 -0.19 -21.02
C SER A 96 -9.93 1.26 -21.28
N ALA A 97 -8.65 1.49 -21.58
CA ALA A 97 -8.14 2.80 -21.96
C ALA A 97 -8.76 3.31 -23.28
N ASP A 98 -8.92 2.44 -24.28
CA ASP A 98 -9.59 2.75 -25.54
C ASP A 98 -11.05 3.15 -25.33
N ARG A 99 -11.78 2.41 -24.48
CA ARG A 99 -13.17 2.73 -24.13
C ARG A 99 -13.28 4.09 -23.44
N ILE A 100 -12.38 4.39 -22.50
CA ILE A 100 -12.34 5.70 -21.82
C ILE A 100 -12.09 6.82 -22.83
N ALA A 101 -11.09 6.68 -23.70
CA ALA A 101 -10.77 7.66 -24.73
C ALA A 101 -11.94 7.88 -25.71
N LEU A 102 -12.63 6.80 -26.11
CA LEU A 102 -13.81 6.88 -26.96
C LEU A 102 -14.97 7.61 -26.27
N ILE A 103 -15.22 7.35 -24.98
CA ILE A 103 -16.27 8.05 -24.22
C ILE A 103 -15.98 9.55 -24.16
N LEU A 104 -14.75 9.94 -23.85
CA LEU A 104 -14.33 11.35 -23.80
C LEU A 104 -14.54 12.03 -25.16
N LYS A 105 -14.12 11.37 -26.25
CA LYS A 105 -14.33 11.84 -27.62
C LYS A 105 -15.81 12.01 -27.95
N ASN A 106 -16.65 11.02 -27.62
CA ASN A 106 -18.08 11.05 -27.91
C ASN A 106 -18.84 12.12 -27.13
N GLN A 107 -18.32 12.52 -25.96
CA GLN A 107 -18.86 13.64 -25.18
C GLN A 107 -18.28 15.00 -25.61
N GLY A 108 -17.41 15.04 -26.63
CA GLY A 108 -16.78 16.28 -27.08
C GLY A 108 -15.77 16.85 -26.09
N ILE A 109 -15.26 16.04 -25.15
CA ILE A 109 -14.32 16.47 -24.12
C ILE A 109 -12.90 16.31 -24.66
N ALA A 110 -12.15 17.41 -24.67
CA ALA A 110 -10.71 17.42 -24.94
C ALA A 110 -9.97 17.58 -23.59
N PRO A 111 -9.75 16.50 -22.83
CA PRO A 111 -9.15 16.64 -21.51
C PRO A 111 -7.70 17.12 -21.62
N VAL A 112 -7.22 17.76 -20.57
CA VAL A 112 -5.81 18.11 -20.37
C VAL A 112 -5.28 17.36 -19.16
N ARG A 113 -6.09 17.12 -18.14
CA ARG A 113 -5.67 16.49 -16.89
C ARG A 113 -6.65 15.41 -16.49
N LEU A 114 -6.15 14.20 -16.30
CA LEU A 114 -6.93 13.06 -15.83
C LEU A 114 -6.37 12.56 -14.51
N GLY A 115 -7.25 12.28 -13.55
CA GLY A 115 -6.90 11.67 -12.28
C GLY A 115 -7.32 10.20 -12.23
N VAL A 116 -6.44 9.29 -11.83
CA VAL A 116 -6.73 7.86 -11.66
C VAL A 116 -6.49 7.46 -10.22
N ASP A 117 -7.53 6.98 -9.55
CA ASP A 117 -7.49 6.55 -8.16
C ASP A 117 -7.90 5.08 -8.02
N GLY A 118 -7.25 4.36 -7.11
CA GLY A 118 -7.60 2.99 -6.82
C GLY A 118 -6.68 2.36 -5.78
N LEU A 119 -7.04 1.17 -5.33
CA LEU A 119 -6.24 0.42 -4.37
C LEU A 119 -4.83 0.10 -4.90
N PRO A 120 -3.83 -0.10 -4.01
CA PRO A 120 -2.61 -0.78 -4.38
C PRO A 120 -2.92 -2.11 -5.07
N GLY A 121 -2.30 -2.39 -6.21
CA GLY A 121 -2.52 -3.64 -6.96
C GLY A 121 -3.84 -3.76 -7.72
N SER A 122 -4.65 -2.70 -7.78
CA SER A 122 -5.87 -2.67 -8.59
C SER A 122 -5.60 -2.61 -10.11
N GLY A 123 -4.39 -2.23 -10.51
CA GLY A 123 -4.04 -1.95 -11.90
C GLY A 123 -4.03 -0.46 -12.27
N LYS A 124 -4.20 0.46 -11.29
CA LYS A 124 -4.19 1.93 -11.51
C LYS A 124 -3.03 2.43 -12.38
N SER A 125 -1.80 2.03 -12.07
CA SER A 125 -0.62 2.52 -12.79
C SER A 125 -0.54 1.94 -14.20
N THR A 126 -0.99 0.71 -14.41
CA THR A 126 -1.07 0.10 -15.75
C THR A 126 -2.13 0.80 -16.60
N LEU A 127 -3.31 1.06 -16.03
CA LEU A 127 -4.39 1.81 -16.69
C LEU A 127 -3.95 3.24 -17.02
N ALA A 128 -3.34 3.94 -16.07
CA ALA A 128 -2.90 5.32 -16.25
C ALA A 128 -1.84 5.44 -17.36
N ARG A 129 -0.91 4.49 -17.47
CA ARG A 129 0.05 4.42 -18.59
C ARG A 129 -0.64 4.18 -19.92
N ALA A 130 -1.47 3.14 -20.00
CA ALA A 130 -2.19 2.81 -21.24
C ALA A 130 -3.07 3.98 -21.71
N LEU A 131 -3.72 4.68 -20.78
CA LEU A 131 -4.53 5.86 -21.07
C LEU A 131 -3.67 7.05 -21.50
N ALA A 132 -2.52 7.27 -20.88
CA ALA A 132 -1.59 8.31 -21.28
C ALA A 132 -1.06 8.07 -22.70
N ASP A 133 -0.62 6.85 -23.00
CA ASP A 133 -0.16 6.45 -24.34
C ASP A 133 -1.27 6.67 -25.37
N ARG A 134 -2.51 6.27 -25.04
CA ARG A 134 -3.66 6.36 -25.94
C ARG A 134 -4.06 7.79 -26.30
N LEU A 135 -3.89 8.72 -25.36
CA LEU A 135 -4.25 10.14 -25.50
C LEU A 135 -3.07 11.03 -25.90
N GLY A 136 -1.84 10.48 -25.95
CA GLY A 136 -0.62 11.27 -26.17
C GLY A 136 -0.28 12.17 -24.99
N PHE A 137 -0.57 11.74 -23.75
CA PHE A 137 -0.32 12.48 -22.51
C PHE A 137 0.92 11.93 -21.80
N LYS A 138 1.42 12.67 -20.81
CA LYS A 138 2.43 12.17 -19.86
C LYS A 138 1.77 11.36 -18.74
N TRP A 139 2.33 10.20 -18.40
CA TRP A 139 1.95 9.49 -17.18
C TRP A 139 2.75 10.01 -15.98
N LYS A 140 2.08 10.30 -14.86
CA LYS A 140 2.70 10.75 -13.61
C LYS A 140 2.20 9.93 -12.41
N SER A 141 3.10 9.19 -11.78
CA SER A 141 2.84 8.51 -10.52
C SER A 141 3.19 9.44 -9.35
N LEU A 142 2.27 9.58 -8.39
CA LEU A 142 2.49 10.42 -7.22
C LEU A 142 2.90 9.61 -5.98
N ASP A 143 3.28 8.33 -6.15
CA ASP A 143 3.63 7.44 -5.02
C ASP A 143 4.86 7.93 -4.23
N ARG A 144 5.62 8.91 -4.75
CA ARG A 144 6.77 9.54 -4.08
C ARG A 144 6.50 10.96 -3.56
N GLU A 145 5.31 11.50 -3.84
CA GLU A 145 4.96 12.87 -3.46
C GLU A 145 4.39 12.92 -2.04
N ASN A 146 4.55 14.07 -1.38
CA ASN A 146 3.90 14.32 -0.11
C ASN A 146 2.42 14.63 -0.34
N MET A 147 1.58 13.60 -0.32
CA MET A 147 0.15 13.73 -0.55
C MET A 147 -0.63 14.48 0.55
N ASN A 148 0.03 14.93 1.63
CA ASN A 148 -0.59 15.71 2.70
C ASN A 148 -0.50 17.22 2.46
N VAL A 149 0.23 17.67 1.44
CA VAL A 149 0.24 19.06 0.99
C VAL A 149 -0.46 19.17 -0.37
N PRO A 150 -1.05 20.33 -0.71
CA PRO A 150 -1.56 20.59 -2.04
C PRO A 150 -0.44 20.44 -3.08
N LEU A 151 -0.69 19.65 -4.12
CA LEU A 151 0.22 19.48 -5.23
C LEU A 151 -0.18 20.38 -6.40
N ASP A 152 0.83 20.80 -7.17
CA ASP A 152 0.61 21.52 -8.40
C ASP A 152 0.41 20.56 -9.58
N PHE A 153 -0.73 20.70 -10.27
CA PHE A 153 -1.09 19.93 -11.45
C PHE A 153 -0.96 20.74 -12.74
N ALA A 154 -0.20 21.85 -12.75
CA ALA A 154 -0.03 22.75 -13.90
C ALA A 154 0.61 22.12 -15.15
N SER A 155 1.14 20.90 -15.07
CA SER A 155 1.69 20.22 -16.24
C SER A 155 0.63 20.05 -17.33
N GLU A 156 0.97 20.51 -18.54
CA GLU A 156 0.13 20.33 -19.71
C GLU A 156 0.05 18.85 -20.09
N ARG A 157 -1.18 18.37 -20.32
CA ARG A 157 -1.53 17.03 -20.84
C ARG A 157 -0.92 15.85 -20.07
N ALA A 158 -1.53 15.51 -18.95
CA ALA A 158 -1.05 14.42 -18.09
C ALA A 158 -2.15 13.55 -17.48
N VAL A 159 -1.82 12.28 -17.24
CA VAL A 159 -2.60 11.33 -16.45
C VAL A 159 -1.88 11.08 -15.13
N TYR A 160 -2.47 11.56 -14.05
CA TYR A 160 -1.96 11.43 -12.69
C TYR A 160 -2.58 10.22 -12.02
N GLU A 161 -1.78 9.48 -11.26
CA GLU A 161 -2.29 8.33 -10.53
C GLU A 161 -1.73 8.26 -9.11
N HIS A 162 -2.62 7.96 -8.16
CA HIS A 162 -2.26 7.68 -6.78
C HIS A 162 -3.40 6.96 -6.05
N GLN A 163 -3.09 6.20 -5.01
CA GLN A 163 -4.09 5.49 -4.19
C GLN A 163 -4.85 6.37 -3.18
N ARG A 164 -4.48 7.64 -3.08
CA ARG A 164 -5.10 8.66 -2.21
C ARG A 164 -5.44 9.94 -2.96
N LEU A 165 -5.38 9.94 -4.30
CA LEU A 165 -5.51 11.14 -5.13
C LEU A 165 -6.81 11.90 -4.80
N LEU A 166 -7.95 11.22 -4.89
CA LEU A 166 -9.26 11.85 -4.66
C LEU A 166 -9.50 12.21 -3.20
N ARG A 167 -8.73 11.62 -2.28
CA ARG A 167 -8.89 11.78 -0.83
C ARG A 167 -8.16 13.00 -0.31
N THR A 168 -7.05 13.39 -0.95
CA THR A 168 -6.16 14.42 -0.40
C THR A 168 -5.98 15.64 -1.30
N GLN A 169 -6.13 15.51 -2.61
CA GLN A 169 -5.79 16.59 -3.56
C GLN A 169 -7.05 17.26 -4.11
N ASP A 170 -6.96 18.54 -4.49
CA ASP A 170 -8.07 19.19 -5.17
C ASP A 170 -8.39 18.47 -6.49
N VAL A 171 -9.63 17.99 -6.61
CA VAL A 171 -10.07 17.22 -7.77
C VAL A 171 -10.51 18.14 -8.91
N ASP A 172 -10.78 19.42 -8.64
CA ASP A 172 -11.14 20.41 -9.67
C ASP A 172 -9.97 20.76 -10.59
N ALA A 173 -8.76 20.37 -10.20
CA ALA A 173 -7.59 20.36 -11.05
C ALA A 173 -7.68 19.37 -12.24
N PHE A 174 -8.64 18.44 -12.28
CA PHE A 174 -8.79 17.45 -13.35
C PHE A 174 -10.03 17.71 -14.20
N ASP A 175 -9.98 17.33 -15.48
CA ASP A 175 -11.12 17.40 -16.40
C ASP A 175 -11.99 16.14 -16.32
N ALA A 176 -11.38 15.01 -15.95
CA ALA A 176 -12.11 13.81 -15.56
C ALA A 176 -11.31 13.01 -14.51
N VAL A 177 -12.04 12.28 -13.67
CA VAL A 177 -11.49 11.38 -12.66
C VAL A 177 -11.98 9.96 -12.91
N ILE A 178 -11.08 9.00 -12.78
CA ILE A 178 -11.32 7.57 -12.96
C ILE A 178 -11.06 6.87 -11.63
N TYR A 179 -12.03 6.08 -11.18
CA TYR A 179 -11.92 5.23 -10.00
C TYR A 179 -11.86 3.75 -10.40
N VAL A 180 -10.82 3.06 -9.95
CA VAL A 180 -10.62 1.62 -10.16
C VAL A 180 -11.33 0.85 -9.04
N GLY A 181 -12.59 0.50 -9.27
CA GLY A 181 -13.50 -0.16 -8.32
C GLY A 181 -13.25 -1.64 -8.09
N GLU A 182 -11.99 -2.06 -8.09
CA GLU A 182 -11.58 -3.46 -7.94
C GLU A 182 -11.97 -4.05 -6.57
N LEU A 183 -12.16 -5.38 -6.50
CA LEU A 183 -12.31 -6.07 -5.22
C LEU A 183 -11.02 -6.05 -4.41
N VAL A 184 -11.16 -5.93 -3.08
CA VAL A 184 -10.02 -5.93 -2.14
C VAL A 184 -9.23 -7.23 -2.28
N GLU A 185 -9.92 -8.37 -2.28
CA GLU A 185 -9.29 -9.69 -2.39
C GLU A 185 -8.54 -9.88 -3.72
N ALA A 186 -9.09 -9.40 -4.84
CA ALA A 186 -8.41 -9.44 -6.13
C ALA A 186 -7.15 -8.55 -6.15
N SER A 187 -7.19 -7.42 -5.45
CA SER A 187 -6.03 -6.52 -5.30
C SER A 187 -4.95 -7.14 -4.41
N ARG A 188 -5.34 -7.71 -3.26
CA ARG A 188 -4.45 -8.45 -2.35
C ARG A 188 -3.78 -9.62 -3.06
N ALA A 189 -4.54 -10.45 -3.78
CA ALA A 189 -4.02 -11.58 -4.54
C ALA A 189 -2.98 -11.15 -5.58
N ARG A 190 -3.20 -10.02 -6.29
CA ARG A 190 -2.22 -9.47 -7.23
C ARG A 190 -0.96 -8.92 -6.56
N ILE A 191 -1.07 -8.32 -5.38
CA ILE A 191 0.13 -7.88 -4.63
C ILE A 191 0.90 -9.11 -4.12
N LEU A 192 0.23 -10.12 -3.56
CA LEU A 192 0.88 -11.36 -3.13
C LEU A 192 1.61 -12.03 -4.28
N ARG A 193 0.94 -12.15 -5.44
CA ARG A 193 1.56 -12.70 -6.65
C ARG A 193 2.82 -11.89 -7.00
N ARG A 194 2.73 -10.57 -7.14
CA ARG A 194 3.91 -9.71 -7.42
C ARG A 194 4.99 -9.82 -6.36
N ALA A 195 4.63 -9.93 -5.10
CA ALA A 195 5.60 -10.04 -4.03
C ALA A 195 6.38 -11.37 -4.08
N ARG A 196 5.73 -12.47 -4.49
CA ARG A 196 6.40 -13.76 -4.78
C ARG A 196 7.40 -13.68 -5.92
N MET A 197 7.23 -12.71 -6.82
CA MET A 197 8.04 -12.56 -8.04
C MET A 197 9.18 -11.56 -7.81
N GLU A 198 8.87 -10.39 -7.25
CA GLU A 198 9.78 -9.25 -7.16
C GLU A 198 10.42 -9.07 -5.78
N ALA A 199 10.03 -9.88 -4.78
CA ALA A 199 10.42 -9.74 -3.37
C ALA A 199 10.14 -8.33 -2.79
N ARG A 200 9.08 -7.67 -3.26
CA ARG A 200 8.72 -6.30 -2.88
C ARG A 200 7.25 -6.18 -2.47
N GLY A 201 7.00 -5.36 -1.45
CA GLY A 201 5.68 -4.83 -1.15
C GLY A 201 4.65 -5.79 -0.53
N SER A 202 5.00 -7.04 -0.24
CA SER A 202 4.11 -8.01 0.46
C SER A 202 3.64 -7.53 1.83
N MET A 203 4.54 -6.94 2.63
CA MET A 203 4.22 -6.51 4.00
C MET A 203 3.12 -5.45 4.04
N ILE A 204 2.93 -4.70 2.94
CA ILE A 204 1.87 -3.70 2.84
C ILE A 204 0.48 -4.32 3.05
N ILE A 205 0.31 -5.59 2.69
CA ILE A 205 -0.97 -6.31 2.79
C ILE A 205 -1.36 -6.56 4.24
N ASP A 206 -0.39 -6.83 5.12
CA ASP A 206 -0.67 -7.07 6.53
C ASP A 206 -0.90 -5.77 7.30
N VAL A 207 -0.16 -4.71 6.94
CA VAL A 207 -0.18 -3.47 7.71
C VAL A 207 -1.26 -2.50 7.25
N LEU A 208 -1.69 -2.56 5.98
CA LEU A 208 -2.79 -1.71 5.49
C LEU A 208 -4.15 -2.40 5.57
N ASP A 209 -5.12 -1.64 6.03
CA ASP A 209 -6.54 -1.94 5.98
C ASP A 209 -7.06 -1.58 4.58
N PHE A 210 -7.01 -2.54 3.66
CA PHE A 210 -7.46 -2.37 2.27
C PHE A 210 -8.95 -2.05 2.17
N ASP A 211 -9.76 -2.59 3.08
CA ASP A 211 -11.20 -2.34 3.11
C ASP A 211 -11.46 -0.89 3.47
N LYS A 212 -10.77 -0.36 4.49
CA LYS A 212 -10.79 1.05 4.84
C LYS A 212 -10.29 1.95 3.70
N LEU A 213 -9.18 1.59 3.07
CA LEU A 213 -8.63 2.35 1.94
C LEU A 213 -9.60 2.38 0.75
N LYS A 214 -10.31 1.27 0.49
CA LYS A 214 -11.33 1.16 -0.55
C LYS A 214 -12.53 2.03 -0.21
N ASN A 215 -13.07 1.88 0.99
CA ASN A 215 -14.29 2.56 1.43
C ASN A 215 -14.13 4.08 1.40
N ILE A 216 -13.02 4.61 1.93
CA ILE A 216 -12.73 6.05 1.87
C ILE A 216 -12.55 6.52 0.41
N GLY A 217 -11.90 5.72 -0.44
CA GLY A 217 -11.74 6.08 -1.86
C GLY A 217 -13.04 6.11 -2.63
N LYS A 218 -13.89 5.11 -2.40
CA LYS A 218 -15.22 5.01 -2.99
C LYS A 218 -16.07 6.20 -2.54
N LEU A 219 -16.10 6.50 -1.24
CA LEU A 219 -16.82 7.65 -0.70
C LEU A 219 -16.32 8.97 -1.30
N ALA A 220 -15.00 9.17 -1.41
CA ALA A 220 -14.43 10.35 -2.05
C ALA A 220 -14.89 10.52 -3.50
N PHE A 221 -14.92 9.43 -4.27
CA PHE A 221 -15.40 9.45 -5.65
C PHE A 221 -16.91 9.69 -5.75
N GLU A 222 -17.70 9.08 -4.86
CA GLU A 222 -19.16 9.26 -4.81
C GLU A 222 -19.55 10.72 -4.52
N LEU A 223 -18.80 11.39 -3.64
CA LEU A 223 -19.03 12.78 -3.26
C LEU A 223 -18.51 13.83 -4.26
N CYS A 224 -17.78 13.44 -5.30
CA CYS A 224 -17.54 14.33 -6.44
C CYS A 224 -18.83 14.52 -7.24
N ASP A 225 -19.15 15.74 -7.67
CA ASP A 225 -20.24 16.02 -8.61
C ASP A 225 -19.97 15.39 -10.00
N GLY A 226 -21.00 15.43 -10.85
CA GLY A 226 -20.95 14.88 -12.20
C GLY A 226 -21.50 13.47 -12.33
N LYS A 227 -21.95 13.15 -13.55
CA LYS A 227 -22.56 11.86 -13.88
C LYS A 227 -21.51 10.75 -13.82
N GLN A 228 -21.78 9.73 -13.01
CA GLN A 228 -20.98 8.52 -13.00
C GLN A 228 -21.20 7.71 -14.28
N ILE A 229 -20.11 7.42 -14.99
CA ILE A 229 -20.09 6.66 -16.23
C ILE A 229 -19.36 5.34 -15.97
N PRO A 230 -20.06 4.19 -15.95
CA PRO A 230 -19.40 2.89 -15.89
C PRO A 230 -18.69 2.60 -17.21
N ILE A 231 -17.47 2.07 -17.14
CA ILE A 231 -16.73 1.66 -18.34
C ILE A 231 -17.11 0.20 -18.67
N PRO A 232 -17.73 -0.07 -19.83
CA PRO A 232 -18.26 -1.40 -20.16
C PRO A 232 -17.21 -2.51 -20.02
N GLY A 233 -17.63 -3.67 -19.52
CA GLY A 233 -16.76 -4.85 -19.37
C GLY A 233 -15.64 -4.70 -18.34
N SER A 234 -15.72 -3.70 -17.46
CA SER A 234 -14.67 -3.44 -16.46
C SER A 234 -15.27 -3.06 -15.10
N ARG A 235 -14.40 -2.89 -14.09
CA ARG A 235 -14.76 -2.35 -12.77
C ARG A 235 -14.38 -0.88 -12.62
N LEU A 236 -14.26 -0.17 -13.74
CA LEU A 236 -13.86 1.23 -13.77
C LEU A 236 -15.09 2.12 -13.82
N PHE A 237 -15.01 3.23 -13.10
CA PHE A 237 -16.00 4.30 -13.10
C PHE A 237 -15.31 5.62 -13.43
N MET A 238 -15.95 6.46 -14.22
CA MET A 238 -15.44 7.79 -14.56
C MET A 238 -16.47 8.86 -14.22
N LYS A 239 -16.00 10.02 -13.77
CA LYS A 239 -16.78 11.26 -13.73
C LYS A 239 -16.04 12.33 -14.51
N VAL A 240 -16.78 13.06 -15.33
CA VAL A 240 -16.29 14.24 -16.06
C VAL A 240 -16.62 15.47 -15.21
N ARG A 241 -15.69 16.42 -15.14
CA ARG A 241 -15.87 17.65 -14.36
C ARG A 241 -17.06 18.46 -14.92
N PRO A 242 -18.07 18.75 -14.09
CA PRO A 242 -19.12 19.71 -14.43
C PRO A 242 -18.59 21.15 -14.60
N PRO A 243 -19.36 22.08 -15.20
CA PRO A 243 -18.99 23.49 -15.27
C PRO A 243 -18.68 24.13 -13.91
N GLU A 244 -19.43 23.73 -12.88
CA GLU A 244 -19.28 24.17 -11.48
C GLU A 244 -18.15 23.47 -10.71
N GLY A 245 -17.43 22.54 -11.35
CA GLY A 245 -16.45 21.68 -10.69
C GLY A 245 -17.07 20.41 -10.11
N PHE A 246 -16.22 19.54 -9.58
CA PHE A 246 -16.58 18.37 -8.80
C PHE A 246 -17.05 18.73 -7.39
N ARG A 247 -16.72 19.91 -6.86
CA ARG A 247 -17.21 20.42 -5.56
C ARG A 247 -17.06 19.42 -4.40
N ALA A 248 -16.01 18.61 -4.45
CA ALA A 248 -15.90 17.44 -3.58
C ALA A 248 -15.74 17.87 -2.12
N ALA A 249 -14.98 18.93 -1.84
CA ALA A 249 -14.75 19.43 -0.49
C ALA A 249 -16.05 20.00 0.12
N GLU A 250 -16.80 20.76 -0.67
CA GLU A 250 -18.10 21.34 -0.31
C GLU A 250 -19.11 20.24 -0.02
N ASN A 251 -19.21 19.23 -0.91
CA ASN A 251 -20.13 18.11 -0.73
C ASN A 251 -19.82 17.29 0.53
N ILE A 252 -18.53 17.10 0.86
CA ILE A 252 -18.13 16.43 2.10
C ILE A 252 -18.53 17.30 3.31
N ALA A 253 -18.24 18.59 3.28
CA ALA A 253 -18.57 19.52 4.37
C ALA A 253 -20.08 19.63 4.62
N ASP A 254 -20.88 19.68 3.55
CA ASP A 254 -22.35 19.72 3.63
C ASP A 254 -22.91 18.44 4.24
N ARG A 255 -22.36 17.27 3.88
CA ARG A 255 -22.72 15.97 4.49
C ARG A 255 -22.36 15.92 5.98
N LEU A 256 -21.21 16.43 6.37
CA LEU A 256 -20.81 16.53 7.77
C LEU A 256 -21.72 17.47 8.56
N ARG A 257 -22.04 18.64 8.00
CA ARG A 257 -22.98 19.61 8.62
C ARG A 257 -24.35 18.98 8.81
N ALA A 258 -24.87 18.27 7.81
CA ALA A 258 -26.14 17.54 7.90
C ALA A 258 -26.12 16.43 8.97
N ALA A 259 -24.94 15.86 9.26
CA ALA A 259 -24.73 14.88 10.33
C ALA A 259 -24.42 15.52 11.70
N GLY A 260 -24.43 16.85 11.82
CA GLY A 260 -24.14 17.55 13.08
C GLY A 260 -22.66 17.65 13.44
N HIS A 261 -21.75 17.48 12.47
CA HIS A 261 -20.31 17.62 12.68
C HIS A 261 -19.78 18.97 12.18
N ASN A 262 -18.82 19.56 12.91
CA ASN A 262 -18.07 20.74 12.44
C ASN A 262 -16.84 20.30 11.63
N ALA A 263 -16.68 20.83 10.42
CA ALA A 263 -15.59 20.53 9.50
C ALA A 263 -14.50 21.61 9.45
N GLU A 264 -14.65 22.71 10.21
CA GLU A 264 -13.74 23.85 10.18
C GLU A 264 -12.29 23.44 10.49
N GLY A 265 -11.36 23.85 9.62
CA GLY A 265 -9.93 23.55 9.74
C GLY A 265 -9.52 22.12 9.38
N MET A 266 -10.46 21.22 9.06
CA MET A 266 -10.14 19.84 8.69
C MET A 266 -9.69 19.71 7.23
N GLY A 267 -8.70 18.86 7.00
CA GLY A 267 -8.34 18.45 5.64
C GLY A 267 -9.40 17.56 5.01
N LYS A 268 -9.42 17.47 3.68
CA LYS A 268 -10.40 16.64 2.95
C LYS A 268 -10.43 15.17 3.40
N GLU A 269 -9.26 14.59 3.63
CA GLU A 269 -9.16 13.19 4.09
C GLU A 269 -9.71 13.03 5.51
N GLU A 270 -9.48 14.00 6.39
CA GLU A 270 -9.99 13.98 7.77
C GLU A 270 -11.50 14.04 7.80
N MET A 271 -12.08 14.90 6.97
CA MET A 271 -13.51 15.00 6.78
C MET A 271 -14.12 13.68 6.27
N LEU A 272 -13.48 13.02 5.29
CA LEU A 272 -13.92 11.72 4.79
C LEU A 272 -13.88 10.64 5.87
N PHE A 273 -12.83 10.63 6.70
CA PHE A 273 -12.71 9.69 7.82
C PHE A 273 -13.75 9.94 8.91
N LEU A 274 -14.00 11.22 9.25
CA LEU A 274 -15.06 11.60 10.17
C LEU A 274 -16.42 11.13 9.66
N LEU A 275 -16.70 11.35 8.37
CA LEU A 275 -17.97 10.95 7.76
C LEU A 275 -18.16 9.42 7.73
N ALA A 276 -17.10 8.66 7.41
CA ALA A 276 -17.19 7.21 7.26
C ALA A 276 -17.12 6.43 8.59
N TYR A 277 -16.38 6.95 9.57
CA TYR A 277 -16.00 6.21 10.78
C TYR A 277 -16.21 6.98 12.09
N GLY A 278 -16.78 8.19 12.03
CA GLY A 278 -17.04 9.03 13.21
C GLY A 278 -15.77 9.57 13.89
N ARG A 279 -14.59 9.47 13.24
CA ARG A 279 -13.31 9.95 13.78
C ARG A 279 -12.44 10.52 12.68
N ALA A 280 -12.04 11.78 12.82
CA ALA A 280 -11.08 12.43 11.91
C ALA A 280 -9.71 11.74 11.98
N ARG A 281 -9.17 11.38 10.82
CA ARG A 281 -7.83 10.81 10.65
C ARG A 281 -7.26 11.22 9.29
N SER A 282 -5.94 11.37 9.20
CA SER A 282 -5.24 11.69 7.96
C SER A 282 -3.94 10.93 7.83
N GLY A 283 -3.37 10.97 6.63
CA GLY A 283 -2.07 10.36 6.36
C GLY A 283 -2.15 8.85 6.16
N LEU A 284 -0.99 8.25 5.88
CA LEU A 284 -0.90 6.82 5.63
C LEU A 284 -1.27 5.98 6.87
N MET A 285 -0.96 6.49 8.08
CA MET A 285 -1.25 5.81 9.34
C MET A 285 -2.75 5.65 9.61
N ALA A 286 -3.61 6.49 9.03
CA ALA A 286 -5.06 6.35 9.14
C ALA A 286 -5.56 5.00 8.62
N TYR A 287 -4.82 4.41 7.68
CA TYR A 287 -5.12 3.14 7.03
C TYR A 287 -4.41 1.94 7.65
N PHE A 288 -3.61 2.12 8.70
CA PHE A 288 -2.89 1.00 9.29
C PHE A 288 -3.82 0.13 10.14
N VAL A 289 -3.57 -1.19 10.14
CA VAL A 289 -4.17 -2.15 11.09
C VAL A 289 -3.29 -2.16 12.34
N PRO A 290 -3.72 -1.59 13.46
CA PRO A 290 -2.93 -1.60 14.69
C PRO A 290 -2.70 -3.04 15.15
N GLY A 291 -1.45 -3.38 15.47
CA GLY A 291 -1.13 -4.72 15.97
C GLY A 291 -1.28 -5.84 14.94
N ALA A 292 -1.11 -5.56 13.64
CA ALA A 292 -1.17 -6.55 12.55
C ALA A 292 -0.38 -7.84 12.83
N TYR A 293 0.71 -7.74 13.62
CA TYR A 293 1.60 -8.84 13.99
C TYR A 293 1.56 -9.20 15.49
N ASN A 294 0.73 -8.55 16.30
CA ASN A 294 0.73 -8.76 17.76
C ASN A 294 0.38 -10.22 18.10
N ARG A 295 -0.53 -10.83 17.33
CA ARG A 295 -0.92 -12.23 17.55
C ARG A 295 0.26 -13.18 17.37
N GLU A 296 1.05 -13.02 16.31
CA GLU A 296 2.20 -13.87 16.00
C GLU A 296 3.35 -13.64 16.97
N LEU A 297 3.59 -12.37 17.35
CA LEU A 297 4.57 -12.03 18.38
C LEU A 297 4.20 -12.68 19.71
N LEU A 298 2.97 -12.47 20.20
CA LEU A 298 2.54 -13.00 21.49
C LEU A 298 2.44 -14.53 21.48
N SER A 299 1.90 -15.13 20.42
CA SER A 299 1.80 -16.60 20.33
C SER A 299 3.17 -17.26 20.26
N GLY A 300 4.12 -16.68 19.51
CA GLY A 300 5.49 -17.14 19.44
C GLY A 300 6.24 -17.04 20.77
N LEU A 301 6.12 -15.89 21.44
CA LEU A 301 6.70 -15.67 22.77
C LEU A 301 6.15 -16.69 23.79
N VAL A 302 4.82 -16.84 23.87
CA VAL A 302 4.18 -17.79 24.80
C VAL A 302 4.56 -19.23 24.49
N ALA A 303 4.58 -19.63 23.22
CA ALA A 303 4.96 -20.99 22.81
C ALA A 303 6.41 -21.31 23.15
N GLY A 304 7.33 -20.35 22.95
CA GLY A 304 8.74 -20.53 23.29
C GLY A 304 8.99 -20.60 24.79
N LEU A 305 8.32 -19.75 25.58
CA LEU A 305 8.39 -19.83 27.04
C LEU A 305 7.83 -21.14 27.58
N LYS A 306 6.67 -21.60 27.07
CA LYS A 306 6.09 -22.88 27.47
C LYS A 306 7.03 -24.05 27.16
N ARG A 307 7.58 -24.11 25.94
CA ARG A 307 8.52 -25.18 25.56
C ARG A 307 9.79 -25.17 26.41
N TYR A 308 10.23 -24.00 26.87
CA TYR A 308 11.37 -23.90 27.78
C TYR A 308 11.02 -24.43 29.18
N LEU A 309 9.84 -24.10 29.70
CA LEU A 309 9.38 -24.54 31.03
C LEU A 309 9.04 -26.04 31.11
N ASP A 310 8.64 -26.64 29.98
CA ASP A 310 8.31 -28.08 29.90
C ASP A 310 9.56 -28.99 29.79
N LYS A 311 10.79 -28.43 29.81
CA LYS A 311 12.07 -29.15 29.76
C LYS A 311 12.77 -29.17 31.10
#